data_AF-A1ZWE4-F1
#
_entry.id   AF-A1ZWE4-F1
#
_cell.length_a   1.000
_cell.length_b   1.000
_cell.length_c   1.000
_cell.angle_alpha   90.00
_cell.angle_beta   90.00
_cell.angle_gamma   90.00
#
_symmetry.space_group_name_H-M   'P 1'
#
loop_
_entity.id
_entity.type
_entity.pdbx_description
1 polymer ?
#
loop_
_entity_poly.entity_id
_entity_poly.type
_entity_poly.pdbx_seq_one_letter_code
_entity_poly.pdbx_strand_id
1 'polypeptide(L)'
;MENSTDDLSPNELIAQLQASLEAKDAELRLAEKTANEAYLKAGIPDISVLASILVSKYYYHLPLDRILKQFAQEGVRINPSTIGGWVQHSLDCLEILYDHLKMQIQNEGYLQADESPIRVLDKDKMDISIQELHTLYRQNFKA
;
A
#
# COMPACT_ATOMS: atom_id res chain seq x y z
N MET A 1 26.97 11.60 -39.62
CA MET A 1 27.05 12.94 -38.99
C MET A 1 26.50 12.76 -37.60
N GLU A 2 27.42 12.59 -36.65
CA GLU A 2 27.13 12.39 -35.23
C GLU A 2 26.44 13.64 -34.69
N ASN A 3 25.22 13.49 -34.18
CA ASN A 3 24.66 14.49 -33.29
C ASN A 3 25.40 14.34 -31.96
N SER A 4 26.52 15.05 -31.84
CA SER A 4 27.23 15.16 -30.56
C SER A 4 26.29 15.82 -29.57
N THR A 5 25.93 15.10 -28.52
CA THR A 5 25.11 15.59 -27.40
C THR A 5 25.76 16.74 -26.61
N ASP A 6 26.97 17.16 -26.99
CA ASP A 6 27.76 18.20 -26.33
C ASP A 6 27.42 19.64 -26.75
N ASP A 7 26.62 19.86 -27.80
CA ASP A 7 26.27 21.21 -28.31
C ASP A 7 24.91 21.74 -27.79
N LEU A 8 24.20 20.98 -26.96
CA LEU A 8 22.89 21.39 -26.44
C LEU A 8 23.07 22.42 -25.31
N SER A 9 22.42 23.57 -25.45
CA SER A 9 22.36 24.58 -24.39
C SER A 9 21.75 23.94 -23.12
N PRO A 10 22.17 24.33 -21.89
CA PRO A 10 21.58 23.80 -20.67
C PRO A 10 20.05 23.84 -20.63
N ASN A 11 19.43 24.82 -21.29
CA ASN A 11 17.97 24.93 -21.41
C ASN A 11 17.33 23.88 -22.33
N GLU A 12 18.03 23.45 -23.39
CA GLU A 12 17.55 22.41 -24.31
C GLU A 12 17.65 21.02 -23.68
N LEU A 13 18.68 20.77 -22.86
CA LEU A 13 18.80 19.57 -22.02
C LEU A 13 17.70 19.50 -20.96
N ILE A 14 17.40 20.61 -20.29
CA ILE A 14 16.28 20.71 -19.34
C ILE A 14 14.95 20.42 -20.06
N ALA A 15 14.73 21.02 -21.24
CA ALA A 15 13.51 20.79 -22.01
C ALA A 15 13.36 19.33 -22.48
N GLN A 16 14.45 18.67 -22.89
CA GLN A 16 14.43 17.25 -23.23
C GLN A 16 14.16 16.35 -22.02
N LEU A 17 14.78 16.65 -20.87
CA LEU A 17 14.53 15.91 -19.62
C LEU A 17 13.08 16.09 -19.16
N GLN A 18 12.54 17.31 -19.25
CA GLN A 18 11.14 17.60 -18.94
C GLN A 18 10.19 16.85 -19.88
N ALA A 19 10.44 16.87 -21.20
CA ALA A 19 9.65 16.12 -22.17
C ALA A 19 9.73 14.60 -21.93
N SER A 20 10.90 14.08 -21.55
CA SER A 20 11.07 12.66 -21.21
C SER A 20 10.36 12.27 -19.92
N LEU A 21 10.27 13.17 -18.93
CA LEU A 21 9.50 12.96 -17.71
C LEU A 21 8.00 12.98 -18.00
N GLU A 22 7.52 13.97 -18.76
CA GLU A 22 6.10 14.08 -19.14
C GLU A 22 5.63 12.87 -19.96
N ALA A 23 6.47 12.35 -20.87
CA ALA A 23 6.18 11.14 -21.63
C ALA A 23 6.05 9.91 -20.71
N LYS A 24 6.97 9.74 -19.75
CA LYS A 24 6.89 8.66 -18.76
C LYS A 24 5.65 8.78 -17.88
N ASP A 25 5.29 9.99 -17.47
CA ASP A 25 4.08 10.23 -16.68
C ASP A 25 2.81 9.90 -17.49
N ALA A 26 2.80 10.16 -18.80
CA ALA A 26 1.68 9.81 -19.68
C ALA A 26 1.54 8.30 -19.87
N GLU A 27 2.66 7.58 -20.05
CA GLU A 27 2.69 6.11 -20.11
C GLU A 27 2.18 5.49 -18.80
N LEU A 28 2.60 6.05 -17.66
CA LEU A 28 2.16 5.59 -16.34
C LEU A 28 0.65 5.77 -16.16
N ARG A 29 0.10 6.94 -16.53
CA ARG A 29 -1.35 7.20 -16.49
C ARG A 29 -2.16 6.26 -17.39
N LEU A 30 -1.64 5.91 -18.57
CA LEU A 30 -2.31 4.96 -19.46
C LEU A 30 -2.34 3.56 -18.84
N ALA A 31 -1.21 3.12 -18.29
CA ALA A 31 -1.09 1.85 -17.59
C ALA A 31 -2.04 1.77 -16.38
N GLU A 32 -2.11 2.82 -15.57
CA GLU A 32 -3.06 2.94 -14.45
C GLU A 32 -4.50 2.78 -14.91
N LYS A 33 -4.88 3.48 -15.97
CA LYS A 33 -6.24 3.40 -16.52
C LYS A 33 -6.58 1.98 -16.98
N THR A 34 -5.69 1.33 -17.74
CA THR A 34 -5.92 -0.04 -18.21
C THR A 34 -5.98 -1.05 -17.05
N ALA A 35 -5.15 -0.87 -16.03
CA ALA A 35 -5.20 -1.69 -14.83
C ALA A 35 -6.54 -1.51 -14.09
N ASN A 36 -6.98 -0.27 -13.88
CA ASN A 36 -8.27 0.04 -13.23
C ASN A 36 -9.46 -0.58 -13.97
N GLU A 37 -9.45 -0.53 -15.31
CA GLU A 37 -10.48 -1.18 -16.13
C GLU A 37 -10.49 -2.71 -15.95
N ALA A 38 -9.33 -3.33 -15.76
CA ALA A 38 -9.23 -4.76 -15.47
C ALA A 38 -9.72 -5.10 -14.05
N TYR A 39 -9.35 -4.30 -13.05
CA TYR A 39 -9.82 -4.45 -11.67
C TYR A 39 -11.34 -4.34 -11.57
N LEU A 40 -11.95 -3.37 -12.26
CA LEU A 40 -13.40 -3.20 -12.30
C LEU A 40 -14.11 -4.43 -12.88
N LYS A 41 -13.58 -5.03 -13.96
CA LYS A 41 -14.12 -6.27 -14.56
C LYS A 41 -13.99 -7.48 -13.63
N ALA A 42 -12.98 -7.49 -12.77
CA ALA A 42 -12.76 -8.53 -11.77
C ALA A 42 -13.60 -8.34 -10.47
N GLY A 43 -14.40 -7.28 -10.38
CA GLY A 43 -15.18 -6.97 -9.17
C GLY A 43 -14.35 -6.37 -8.03
N ILE A 44 -13.14 -5.88 -8.34
CA ILE A 44 -12.27 -5.14 -7.43
C ILE A 44 -12.53 -3.64 -7.69
N PRO A 45 -12.69 -2.81 -6.64
CA PRO A 45 -12.95 -1.39 -6.81
C PRO A 45 -11.71 -0.69 -7.34
N ASP A 46 -11.91 0.54 -7.81
CA ASP A 46 -10.82 1.39 -8.27
C ASP A 46 -9.72 1.57 -7.20
N ILE A 47 -8.49 1.76 -7.64
CA ILE A 47 -7.32 1.94 -6.77
C ILE A 47 -7.53 3.10 -5.79
N SER A 48 -8.20 4.19 -6.20
CA SER A 48 -8.49 5.31 -5.31
C SER A 48 -9.37 4.93 -4.11
N VAL A 49 -10.32 4.02 -4.33
CA VAL A 49 -11.21 3.49 -3.28
C VAL A 49 -10.43 2.59 -2.34
N LEU A 50 -9.59 1.70 -2.87
CA LEU A 50 -8.72 0.83 -2.07
C LEU A 50 -7.78 1.66 -1.19
N ALA A 51 -7.12 2.66 -1.77
CA ALA A 51 -6.24 3.57 -1.04
C ALA A 51 -6.98 4.30 0.08
N SER A 52 -8.18 4.83 -0.18
CA SER A 52 -9.01 5.47 0.85
C SER A 52 -9.37 4.51 1.99
N ILE A 53 -9.73 3.27 1.69
CA ILE A 53 -10.05 2.24 2.69
C ILE A 53 -8.81 1.96 3.56
N LEU A 54 -7.64 1.77 2.94
CA LEU A 54 -6.39 1.50 3.67
C LEU A 54 -5.98 2.68 4.56
N VAL A 55 -6.00 3.90 4.03
CA VAL A 55 -5.68 5.12 4.80
C VAL A 55 -6.67 5.28 5.96
N SER A 56 -7.97 5.09 5.71
CA SER A 56 -8.98 5.14 6.77
C SER A 56 -8.72 4.11 7.86
N LYS A 57 -8.39 2.87 7.49
CA LYS A 57 -8.17 1.76 8.43
C LYS A 57 -6.88 1.93 9.24
N TYR A 58 -5.78 2.24 8.59
CA TYR A 58 -4.44 2.16 9.20
C TYR A 58 -3.91 3.51 9.66
N TYR A 59 -4.19 4.59 8.94
CA TYR A 59 -3.74 5.94 9.33
C TYR A 59 -4.76 6.62 10.26
N TYR A 60 -6.05 6.58 9.92
CA TYR A 60 -7.10 7.17 10.75
C TYR A 60 -7.70 6.21 11.78
N HIS A 61 -7.17 4.98 11.88
CA HIS A 61 -7.59 3.96 12.84
C HIS A 61 -9.09 3.65 12.82
N LEU A 62 -9.73 3.76 11.65
CA LEU A 62 -11.15 3.53 11.48
C LEU A 62 -11.45 2.03 11.37
N PRO A 63 -12.28 1.44 12.23
CA PRO A 63 -12.65 0.03 12.09
C PRO A 63 -13.36 -0.23 10.75
N LEU A 64 -13.12 -1.41 10.15
CA LEU A 64 -13.72 -1.78 8.85
C LEU A 64 -15.24 -1.75 8.91
N ASP A 65 -15.84 -2.18 10.02
CA ASP A 65 -17.30 -2.11 10.22
C ASP A 65 -17.83 -0.66 10.17
N ARG A 66 -17.03 0.33 10.59
CA ARG A 66 -17.44 1.73 10.53
C ARG A 66 -17.33 2.25 9.09
N ILE A 67 -16.27 1.88 8.38
CA ILE A 67 -16.12 2.19 6.94
C ILE A 67 -17.30 1.59 6.16
N LEU A 68 -17.67 0.33 6.42
CA LEU A 68 -18.83 -0.32 5.80
C LEU A 68 -20.14 0.43 6.07
N LYS A 69 -20.33 0.93 7.30
CA LYS A 69 -21.51 1.75 7.65
C LYS A 69 -21.54 3.07 6.88
N GLN A 70 -20.38 3.72 6.69
CA GLN A 70 -20.30 4.94 5.88
C GLN A 70 -20.69 4.65 4.42
N PHE A 71 -20.15 3.59 3.81
CA PHE A 71 -20.57 3.18 2.46
C PHE A 71 -22.06 2.87 2.38
N ALA A 72 -22.63 2.19 3.39
CA ALA A 72 -24.05 1.88 3.43
C ALA A 72 -24.92 3.13 3.55
N GLN A 73 -24.46 4.19 4.22
CA GLN A 73 -25.13 5.50 4.29
C GLN A 73 -25.14 6.20 2.93
N GLU A 74 -24.07 6.06 2.16
CA GLU A 74 -23.96 6.53 0.77
C GLU A 74 -24.69 5.61 -0.25
N GLY A 75 -25.42 4.60 0.23
CA GLY A 75 -26.22 3.68 -0.60
C GLY A 75 -25.44 2.48 -1.16
N VAL A 76 -24.15 2.35 -0.84
CA VAL A 76 -23.29 1.26 -1.31
C VAL A 76 -23.20 0.16 -0.25
N ARG A 77 -23.86 -0.98 -0.49
CA ARG A 77 -23.83 -2.13 0.43
C ARG A 77 -22.75 -3.13 0.02
N ILE A 78 -21.73 -3.27 0.86
CA ILE A 78 -20.60 -4.19 0.66
C ILE A 78 -20.62 -5.26 1.76
N ASN A 79 -20.33 -6.51 1.41
CA ASN A 79 -20.20 -7.57 2.39
C ASN A 79 -18.86 -7.42 3.16
N PRO A 80 -18.84 -7.59 4.50
CA PRO A 80 -17.60 -7.61 5.28
C PRO A 80 -16.50 -8.52 4.75
N SER A 81 -16.83 -9.67 4.17
CA SER A 81 -15.83 -10.57 3.56
C SER A 81 -15.20 -9.97 2.31
N THR A 82 -15.97 -9.24 1.51
CA THR A 82 -15.50 -8.59 0.29
C THR A 82 -14.51 -7.47 0.60
N ILE A 83 -14.84 -6.58 1.54
CA ILE A 83 -13.91 -5.50 1.94
C ILE A 83 -12.65 -6.07 2.58
N GLY A 84 -12.77 -7.16 3.35
CA GLY A 84 -11.62 -7.89 3.91
C GLY A 84 -10.71 -8.44 2.81
N GLY A 85 -11.30 -9.05 1.77
CA GLY A 85 -10.54 -9.54 0.61
C GLY A 85 -9.84 -8.42 -0.15
N TRP A 86 -10.50 -7.27 -0.34
CA TRP A 86 -9.90 -6.09 -0.98
C TRP A 86 -8.72 -5.53 -0.18
N VAL A 87 -8.86 -5.44 1.14
CA VAL A 87 -7.78 -5.00 2.03
C VAL A 87 -6.61 -5.98 1.95
N GLN A 88 -6.87 -7.29 2.04
CA GLN A 88 -5.82 -8.31 1.94
C GLN A 88 -5.04 -8.19 0.63
N HIS A 89 -5.74 -8.17 -0.51
CA HIS A 89 -5.10 -8.06 -1.82
C HIS A 89 -4.24 -6.79 -1.95
N SER A 90 -4.73 -5.67 -1.40
CA SER A 90 -3.99 -4.41 -1.43
C SER A 90 -2.73 -4.47 -0.54
N LEU A 91 -2.79 -5.17 0.59
CA LEU A 91 -1.63 -5.38 1.46
C LEU A 91 -0.59 -6.32 0.84
N ASP A 92 -1.03 -7.36 0.14
CA ASP A 92 -0.13 -8.28 -0.59
C ASP A 92 0.71 -7.48 -1.61
N CYS A 93 0.11 -6.50 -2.30
CA CYS A 93 0.87 -5.61 -3.20
C CYS A 93 1.87 -4.71 -2.47
N LEU A 94 1.59 -4.31 -1.23
CA LEU A 94 2.45 -3.44 -0.42
C LEU A 94 3.59 -4.21 0.29
N GLU A 95 3.54 -5.54 0.29
CA GLU A 95 4.54 -6.40 0.94
C GLU A 95 5.96 -6.11 0.45
N ILE A 96 6.14 -5.90 -0.87
CA ILE A 96 7.45 -5.58 -1.46
C ILE A 96 8.05 -4.29 -0.87
N LEU A 97 7.23 -3.27 -0.66
CA LEU A 97 7.68 -2.01 -0.06
C LEU A 97 8.04 -2.20 1.40
N TYR A 98 7.24 -2.98 2.13
CA TYR A 98 7.52 -3.33 3.51
C TYR A 98 8.85 -4.09 3.64
N ASP A 99 9.10 -5.09 2.79
CA ASP A 99 10.34 -5.85 2.79
C ASP A 99 11.55 -4.97 2.49
N HIS A 100 11.43 -4.05 1.53
CA HIS A 100 12.49 -3.09 1.24
C HIS A 100 12.80 -2.19 2.44
N LEU A 101 11.76 -1.62 3.06
CA LEU A 101 11.91 -0.78 4.25
C LEU A 101 12.54 -1.56 5.41
N LYS A 102 12.10 -2.81 5.63
CA LYS A 102 12.64 -3.70 6.65
C LYS A 102 14.13 -3.95 6.43
N MET A 103 14.55 -4.27 5.20
CA MET A 103 15.96 -4.47 4.87
C MET A 103 16.79 -3.21 5.16
N GLN A 104 16.28 -2.03 4.84
CA GLN A 104 16.96 -0.76 5.11
C GLN A 104 17.15 -0.53 6.62
N ILE A 105 16.09 -0.68 7.41
CA ILE A 105 16.13 -0.51 8.87
C ILE A 105 17.09 -1.52 9.52
N GLN A 106 17.11 -2.76 9.03
CA GLN A 106 18.01 -3.81 9.56
C GLN A 106 19.49 -3.59 9.24
N ASN A 107 19.79 -2.82 8.20
CA ASN A 107 21.17 -2.47 7.83
C ASN A 107 21.74 -1.31 8.66
N GLU A 108 20.92 -0.66 9.49
CA GLU A 108 21.41 0.41 10.37
C GLU A 108 22.20 -0.16 11.56
N GLY A 109 23.27 0.53 11.97
CA GLY A 109 24.17 0.06 13.03
C GLY A 109 23.57 0.13 14.44
N TYR A 110 22.39 0.73 14.60
CA TYR A 110 21.68 0.84 15.88
C TYR A 110 20.17 0.89 15.64
N LEU A 111 19.42 0.04 16.33
CA LEU A 111 17.96 0.00 16.26
C LEU A 111 17.38 0.05 17.68
N GLN A 112 16.54 1.05 17.95
CA GLN A 112 15.78 1.14 19.18
C GLN A 112 14.35 0.64 18.91
N ALA A 113 13.89 -0.31 19.72
CA ALA A 113 12.52 -0.80 19.69
C ALA A 113 11.89 -0.60 21.08
N ASP A 114 10.69 -0.02 21.12
CA ASP A 114 9.86 0.06 22.32
C ASP A 114 8.79 -1.01 22.26
N GLU A 115 8.68 -1.82 23.32
CA GLU A 115 7.77 -2.95 23.36
C GLU A 115 6.46 -2.55 24.04
N SER A 116 5.40 -2.40 23.23
CA SER A 116 4.05 -2.21 23.73
C SER A 116 3.30 -3.54 23.79
N PRO A 117 2.76 -3.94 24.96
CA PRO A 117 1.96 -5.15 25.08
C PRO A 117 0.58 -4.96 24.41
N ILE A 118 0.16 -5.96 23.66
CA ILE A 118 -1.12 -5.96 22.95
C ILE A 118 -1.91 -7.21 23.33
N ARG A 119 -3.21 -7.04 23.52
CA ARG A 119 -4.17 -8.12 23.74
C ARG A 119 -4.52 -8.77 22.40
N VAL A 120 -4.24 -10.06 22.26
CA VAL A 120 -4.49 -10.85 21.06
C VAL A 120 -5.40 -12.03 21.38
N LEU A 121 -6.17 -12.45 20.39
CA LEU A 121 -6.93 -13.70 20.45
C LEU A 121 -5.97 -14.85 20.10
N ASP A 122 -5.75 -15.76 21.05
CA ASP A 122 -4.93 -16.93 20.84
C ASP A 122 -5.81 -18.06 20.26
N LYS A 123 -5.34 -18.75 19.21
CA LYS A 123 -6.14 -19.83 18.60
C LYS A 123 -6.18 -21.07 19.50
N ASP A 124 -5.17 -21.25 20.34
CA ASP A 124 -4.99 -22.43 21.18
C ASP A 124 -5.54 -22.24 22.60
N LYS A 125 -5.91 -21.01 22.96
CA LYS A 125 -6.51 -20.67 24.26
C LYS A 125 -7.86 -19.99 24.04
N MET A 126 -8.85 -20.39 24.83
CA MET A 126 -10.20 -19.78 24.81
C MET A 126 -10.24 -18.37 25.43
N ASP A 127 -9.10 -17.73 25.67
CA ASP A 127 -8.97 -16.44 26.37
C ASP A 127 -7.97 -15.51 25.67
N ILE A 128 -8.07 -14.22 25.99
CA ILE A 128 -7.22 -13.15 25.46
C ILE A 128 -5.80 -13.30 26.03
N SER A 129 -4.84 -13.50 25.15
CA SER A 129 -3.43 -13.54 25.50
C SER A 129 -2.82 -12.14 25.37
N ILE A 130 -1.90 -11.78 26.26
CA ILE A 130 -1.10 -10.56 26.12
C ILE A 130 0.20 -10.96 25.45
N GLN A 131 0.52 -10.34 24.32
CA GLN A 131 1.76 -10.55 23.59
C GLN A 131 2.45 -9.22 23.32
N GLU A 132 3.77 -9.24 23.32
CA GLU A 132 4.60 -8.11 22.90
C GLU A 132 4.46 -7.91 21.38
N LEU A 133 4.29 -6.65 20.96
CA LEU A 133 4.10 -6.29 19.55
C LEU A 133 5.21 -6.87 18.64
N HIS A 134 6.48 -6.77 19.03
CA HIS A 134 7.59 -7.32 18.24
C HIS A 134 7.55 -8.85 18.13
N THR A 135 7.18 -9.55 19.20
CA THR A 135 7.01 -11.01 19.19
C THR A 135 5.88 -11.43 18.25
N LEU A 136 4.76 -10.70 18.23
CA LEU A 136 3.65 -10.92 17.30
C LEU A 136 4.09 -10.72 15.84
N TYR A 137 4.84 -9.67 15.54
CA TYR A 137 5.41 -9.45 14.20
C TYR A 137 6.38 -10.59 13.81
N ARG A 138 7.20 -11.07 14.73
CA ARG A 138 8.11 -12.20 14.44
C ARG A 138 7.36 -13.51 14.16
N GLN A 139 6.26 -13.78 14.87
CA GLN A 139 5.51 -15.05 14.73
C GLN A 139 4.68 -15.11 13.45
N ASN A 140 4.04 -14.02 13.06
CA ASN A 140 3.14 -13.98 11.91
C ASN A 140 3.85 -13.75 10.56
N PHE A 141 5.14 -13.37 10.57
CA PHE A 141 5.88 -12.98 9.36
C PHE A 141 7.22 -13.74 9.20
N LYS A 142 7.30 -14.98 9.69
CA LYS A 142 8.39 -15.90 9.30
C LYS A 142 8.14 -16.44 7.89
N ALA A 143 9.03 -16.08 6.96
CA ALA A 143 9.33 -16.83 5.75
C ALA A 143 9.89 -18.22 6.09
#